data_AF-A0A1I4VHV4-F1
#
_entry.id   AF-A0A1I4VHV4-F1
#
_cell.length_a   1.000
_cell.length_b   1.000
_cell.length_c   1.000
_cell.angle_alpha   90.00
_cell.angle_beta   90.00
_cell.angle_gamma   90.00
#
_symmetry.space_group_name_H-M   'P 1'
#
loop_
_entity.id
_entity.type
_entity.pdbx_description
1 polymer ?
#
loop_
_entity_poly.entity_id
_entity_poly.type
_entity_poly.pdbx_seq_one_letter_code
_entity_poly.pdbx_strand_id
1 'polypeptide(L)' 'MPSPLSVDLRERVVAAVAEGASFHRAAARFGVSVSSASRWSARFAQEGHVAPDPTHSDDR' A
#
# COMPACT_ATOMS: atom_id res chain seq x y z
N MET A 1 -11.67 -8.72 -11.58
CA MET A 1 -10.60 -7.86 -12.12
C MET A 1 -10.68 -6.52 -11.41
N PRO A 2 -9.64 -6.06 -10.69
CA PRO A 2 -9.64 -4.70 -10.16
C PRO A 2 -9.72 -3.74 -11.35
N SER A 3 -10.72 -2.86 -11.35
CA SER A 3 -10.85 -1.83 -12.37
C SER A 3 -9.56 -1.01 -12.42
N PRO A 4 -9.02 -0.66 -13.60
CA PRO A 4 -7.76 0.09 -13.71
C PRO A 4 -7.79 1.41 -12.92
N LEU A 5 -8.97 2.03 -12.80
CA LEU A 5 -9.21 3.23 -11.98
C LEU A 5 -8.94 3.02 -10.48
N SER A 6 -9.18 1.81 -9.95
CA SER A 6 -8.93 1.48 -8.55
C SER A 6 -7.48 1.09 -8.28
N VAL A 7 -6.64 0.86 -9.30
CA VAL A 7 -5.20 0.68 -9.10
C VAL A 7 -4.54 2.05 -9.00
N ASP A 8 -4.85 2.94 -9.96
CA ASP A 8 -4.35 4.32 -9.99
C ASP A 8 -4.63 5.08 -8.68
N LEU A 9 -5.85 4.94 -8.13
CA LEU A 9 -6.20 5.57 -6.85
C LEU A 9 -5.33 5.09 -5.69
N ARG A 10 -4.98 3.80 -5.67
CA ARG A 10 -4.16 3.21 -4.60
C ARG A 10 -2.73 3.69 -4.70
N GLU A 11 -2.18 3.69 -5.91
CA GLU A 11 -0.83 4.18 -6.19
C GLU A 11 -0.69 5.66 -5.82
N ARG A 12 -1.68 6.49 -6.16
CA ARG A 12 -1.66 7.92 -5.79
C ARG A 12 -1.77 8.17 -4.29
N VAL A 13 -2.55 7.36 -3.58
CA VAL A 13 -2.63 7.42 -2.11
C VAL A 13 -1.31 6.99 -1.47
N VAL A 14 -0.73 5.88 -1.94
CA VAL A 14 0.55 5.37 -1.44
C VAL A 14 1.69 6.35 -1.73
N ALA A 15 1.75 6.92 -2.94
CA ALA A 15 2.74 7.93 -3.30
C ALA A 15 2.64 9.15 -2.38
N ALA A 16 1.44 9.67 -2.13
CA ALA A 16 1.27 10.79 -1.20
C ALA A 16 1.75 10.46 0.23
N VAL A 17 1.52 9.22 0.70
CA VAL A 17 2.02 8.76 2.00
C VAL A 17 3.54 8.60 2.00
N ALA A 18 4.12 8.10 0.91
CA ALA A 18 5.57 7.96 0.73
C ALA A 18 6.30 9.32 0.72
N GLU A 19 5.65 10.36 0.19
CA GLU A 19 6.10 11.77 0.27
C GLU A 19 5.99 12.38 1.69
N GLY A 20 5.54 11.61 2.68
CA GLY A 20 5.46 12.03 4.09
C GLY A 20 4.07 12.53 4.51
N ALA A 21 3.04 12.43 3.66
CA ALA A 21 1.69 12.76 4.09
C ALA A 21 1.14 11.68 5.06
N SER A 22 0.46 12.13 6.12
CA SER A 22 -0.24 11.20 7.00
C SER A 22 -1.38 10.50 6.27
N PHE A 23 -1.71 9.26 6.68
CA PHE A 23 -2.83 8.50 6.12
C PHE A 23 -4.15 9.30 6.09
N HIS A 24 -4.42 10.10 7.13
CA HIS A 24 -5.58 11.00 7.19
C HIS A 24 -5.57 12.07 6.09
N ARG A 25 -4.42 12.69 5.82
CA ARG A 25 -4.26 13.71 4.77
C ARG A 25 -4.41 13.10 3.38
N ALA A 26 -3.81 11.94 3.14
CA ALA A 26 -3.96 11.23 1.88
C ALA A 26 -5.42 10.77 1.67
N ALA A 27 -6.03 10.16 2.68
CA ALA A 27 -7.42 9.73 2.67
C ALA A 27 -8.39 10.86 2.32
N ALA A 28 -8.26 12.01 2.99
CA ALA A 28 -9.08 13.20 2.73
C ALA A 28 -8.86 13.78 1.32
N ARG A 29 -7.63 13.75 0.80
CA ARG A 29 -7.30 14.26 -0.54
C ARG A 29 -7.92 13.42 -1.67
N PHE A 30 -8.01 12.11 -1.46
CA PHE A 30 -8.46 11.16 -2.48
C PHE A 30 -9.88 10.62 -2.24
N GLY A 31 -10.55 11.05 -1.16
CA GLY A 31 -11.91 10.62 -0.82
C GLY A 31 -12.01 9.15 -0.40
N VAL A 32 -10.94 8.60 0.17
CA VAL A 32 -10.90 7.20 0.65
C VAL A 32 -10.90 7.13 2.17
N SER A 33 -11.20 5.97 2.74
CA SER A 33 -11.07 5.77 4.19
C SER A 33 -9.62 5.59 4.61
N VAL A 34 -9.29 6.03 5.82
CA VAL A 34 -7.94 5.87 6.42
C VAL A 34 -7.55 4.39 6.50
N SER A 35 -8.49 3.51 6.82
CA SER A 35 -8.29 2.06 6.86
C SER A 35 -7.89 1.50 5.49
N SER A 36 -8.49 2.00 4.40
CA SER A 36 -8.10 1.62 3.04
C SER A 36 -6.70 2.11 2.69
N ALA A 37 -6.39 3.38 3.00
CA ALA A 37 -5.06 3.95 2.79
C ALA A 37 -3.96 3.16 3.52
N SER A 38 -4.20 2.81 4.80
CA SER A 38 -3.29 2.00 5.60
C SER A 38 -3.09 0.59 5.01
N ARG A 39 -4.17 -0.09 4.59
CA ARG A 39 -4.06 -1.40 3.93
C ARG A 39 -3.29 -1.33 2.61
N TRP A 40 -3.43 -0.26 1.84
CA TRP A 40 -2.70 -0.09 0.59
C TRP A 40 -1.22 0.19 0.83
N SER A 41 -0.86 1.03 1.81
CA SER A 41 0.53 1.24 2.18
C SER A 41 1.19 0.00 2.78
N ALA A 42 0.48 -0.76 3.61
CA ALA A 42 0.98 -2.04 4.15
C ALA A 42 1.15 -3.09 3.05
N ARG A 43 0.24 -3.11 2.07
CA ARG A 43 0.35 -3.98 0.89
C ARG A 43 1.48 -3.54 -0.03
N PHE A 44 1.67 -2.25 -0.25
CA PHE A 44 2.78 -1.72 -1.04
C PHE A 44 4.12 -1.98 -0.35
N ALA A 45 4.18 -1.87 0.97
CA ALA A 45 5.35 -2.29 1.74
C ALA A 45 5.62 -3.79 1.56
N GLN A 46 4.61 -4.65 1.60
CA GLN A 46 4.79 -6.09 1.35
C GLN A 46 5.13 -6.43 -0.11
N GLU A 47 4.49 -5.78 -1.10
CA GLU A 47 4.72 -5.99 -2.54
C GLU A 47 6.08 -5.41 -2.98
N GLY A 48 6.52 -4.29 -2.39
CA GLY A 48 7.87 -3.72 -2.54
C GLY A 48 8.94 -4.38 -1.67
N HIS A 49 8.53 -5.15 -0.66
CA HIS A 49 9.38 -5.99 0.18
C HIS A 49 9.25 -7.48 -0.19
N VAL A 50 8.87 -7.80 -1.43
CA VAL A 50 9.27 -9.08 -2.03
C VAL A 50 10.71 -8.95 -2.57
N ALA A 51 11.63 -8.47 -1.72
CA ALA A 51 12.87 -9.20 -1.62
C ALA A 51 12.45 -10.48 -0.88
N PRO A 52 12.64 -11.68 -1.45
CA PRO A 52 12.22 -12.90 -0.79
C PRO A 52 12.96 -12.94 0.55
N ASP A 53 12.24 -12.71 1.65
CA ASP A 53 12.69 -13.32 2.89
C ASP A 53 12.66 -14.82 2.59
N PRO A 54 13.80 -15.53 2.68
CA PRO A 54 13.82 -16.95 2.43
C PRO A 54 12.92 -17.58 3.47
N THR A 55 11.69 -17.89 3.06
CA THR A 55 10.80 -18.79 3.76
C THR A 55 11.65 -19.98 4.15
N HIS A 56 11.89 -20.06 5.45
CA HIS A 56 12.49 -21.16 6.16
C HIS A 56 11.83 -22.46 5.69
N SER A 57 12.47 -23.12 4.73
CA SER A 57 12.24 -24.51 4.39
C SER A 57 13.35 -25.31 5.06
N ASP A 58 13.00 -25.88 6.20
CA ASP A 58 13.41 -27.20 6.68
C ASP A 58 14.90 -27.58 6.61
N ASP A 59 15.58 -27.48 7.77
CA ASP A 59 16.57 -28.47 8.21
C ASP A 59 16.52 -28.58 9.74
N ARG A 60 15.63 -29.44 10.25
CA ARG A 60 15.96 -30.46 11.27
C ARG A 60 14.80 -31.39 11.65
#